data_AF-A0A401PZI8-F1
#
_entry.id   AF-A0A401PZI8-F1
#
_cell.length_a   1.000
_cell.length_b   1.000
_cell.length_c   1.000
_cell.angle_alpha   90.00
_cell.angle_beta   90.00
_cell.angle_gamma   90.00
#
_symmetry.space_group_name_H-M   'P 1'
#
loop_
_entity.id
_entity.type
_entity.pdbx_description
1 polymer ?
#
loop_
_entity_poly.entity_id
_entity_poly.type
_entity_poly.pdbx_seq_one_letter_code
_entity_poly.pdbx_strand_id
1 'polypeptide(L)'
;TYGATDWEVFRVRERVFLAVANSQSYETGALNRINPFNINSTIYELNITAQMFVKFQDIPTNSAVDWEFFTVGDDSFLVVANSFDGSKFFLNSVIYRWQGYESFVPVHRLPTYGCTDWEKFNTADGSYLIYSSAKERISKVLKLKTF
;
A
#
# COMPACT_ATOMS: atom_id res chain seq x y z
N THR A 1 0.43 1.12 15.61
CA THR A 1 0.51 1.85 14.33
C THR A 1 1.28 3.13 14.54
N TYR A 2 1.77 3.75 13.46
CA TYR A 2 2.64 4.93 13.50
C TYR A 2 2.09 5.98 12.53
N GLY A 3 1.32 6.94 13.05
CA GLY A 3 0.65 7.94 12.22
C GLY A 3 -0.21 7.28 11.14
N ALA A 4 -1.08 6.34 11.53
CA ALA A 4 -1.92 5.63 10.57
C ALA A 4 -2.82 6.61 9.81
N THR A 5 -2.76 6.53 8.49
CA THR A 5 -3.45 7.42 7.54
C THR A 5 -4.60 6.72 6.85
N ASP A 6 -4.46 5.41 6.62
CA ASP A 6 -5.45 4.59 5.96
C ASP A 6 -5.41 3.13 6.46
N TRP A 7 -6.57 2.47 6.35
CA TRP A 7 -6.83 1.09 6.74
C TRP A 7 -7.63 0.39 5.64
N GLU A 8 -6.98 -0.46 4.85
CA GLU A 8 -7.61 -1.17 3.74
C GLU A 8 -7.96 -2.62 4.13
N VAL A 9 -9.25 -2.96 4.07
CA VAL A 9 -9.74 -4.33 4.33
C VAL A 9 -9.93 -5.05 3.01
N PHE A 10 -9.24 -6.19 2.85
CA PHE A 10 -9.35 -6.97 1.64
C PHE A 10 -9.39 -8.47 1.92
N ARG A 11 -9.76 -9.23 0.90
CA ARG A 11 -9.87 -10.70 0.97
C ARG A 11 -9.06 -11.35 -0.13
N VAL A 12 -8.35 -12.41 0.24
CA VAL A 12 -7.72 -13.31 -0.72
C VAL A 12 -8.22 -14.72 -0.43
N ARG A 13 -9.08 -15.23 -1.31
CA ARG A 13 -9.86 -16.46 -1.07
C ARG A 13 -10.67 -16.29 0.23
N GLU A 14 -10.60 -17.27 1.14
CA GLU A 14 -11.31 -17.25 2.43
C GLU A 14 -10.59 -16.45 3.53
N ARG A 15 -9.41 -15.89 3.24
CA ARG A 15 -8.59 -15.16 4.23
C ARG A 15 -8.94 -13.67 4.19
N VAL A 16 -9.12 -13.09 5.36
CA VAL A 16 -9.43 -11.66 5.54
C VAL A 16 -8.18 -10.97 6.07
N PHE A 17 -7.80 -9.88 5.42
CA PHE A 17 -6.64 -9.08 5.77
C PHE A 17 -7.02 -7.63 6.00
N LEU A 18 -6.11 -6.93 6.67
CA LEU A 18 -6.22 -5.51 6.96
C LEU A 18 -4.83 -4.88 6.80
N ALA A 19 -4.64 -4.06 5.77
CA ALA A 19 -3.41 -3.31 5.56
C ALA A 19 -3.53 -1.93 6.24
N VAL A 20 -2.49 -1.53 6.96
CA VAL A 20 -2.43 -0.21 7.60
C VAL A 20 -1.31 0.61 6.98
N ALA A 21 -1.67 1.75 6.41
CA ALA A 21 -0.72 2.75 5.93
C ALA A 21 -0.18 3.52 7.14
N ASN A 22 1.12 3.36 7.44
CA ASN A 22 1.78 4.12 8.50
C ASN A 22 2.57 5.27 7.86
N SER A 23 2.22 6.52 8.21
CA SER A 23 2.80 7.71 7.57
C SER A 23 3.99 8.30 8.32
N GLN A 24 4.00 8.27 9.65
CA GLN A 24 5.07 8.86 10.45
C GLN A 24 5.17 8.29 11.87
N SER A 25 6.40 8.07 12.33
CA SER A 25 6.68 7.75 13.73
C SER A 25 6.82 9.03 14.57
N TYR A 26 6.19 9.03 15.75
CA TYR A 26 6.30 10.09 16.75
C TYR A 26 7.13 9.66 17.97
N GLU A 27 7.87 8.56 17.88
CA GLU A 27 8.69 8.09 19.01
C GLU A 27 9.77 9.13 19.35
N THR A 28 9.51 9.91 20.41
CA THR A 28 10.43 10.92 20.94
C THR A 28 11.37 10.26 21.94
N GLY A 29 12.44 9.62 21.46
CA GLY A 29 13.47 9.12 22.36
C GLY A 29 14.32 7.98 21.81
N ALA A 30 15.29 8.30 20.96
CA ALA A 30 16.64 7.71 20.93
C ALA A 30 17.33 8.12 19.63
N LEU A 31 18.16 9.18 19.70
CA LEU A 31 19.09 9.64 18.66
C LEU A 31 18.40 10.09 17.35
N ASN A 32 18.76 11.26 16.83
CA ASN A 32 18.33 11.80 15.53
C ASN A 32 18.81 10.96 14.31
N ARG A 33 18.69 9.62 14.35
CA ARG A 33 19.26 8.67 13.38
C ARG A 33 18.22 7.85 12.63
N ILE A 34 16.96 7.84 13.05
CA ILE A 34 15.89 7.10 12.35
C ILE A 34 15.00 8.12 11.65
N ASN A 35 14.85 7.96 10.34
CA ASN A 35 13.96 8.78 9.53
C ASN A 35 12.50 8.44 9.89
N PRO A 36 11.72 9.37 10.47
CA PRO A 36 10.38 9.08 10.96
C PRO A 36 9.39 8.76 9.84
N PHE A 37 9.75 9.03 8.58
CA PHE A 37 8.92 8.79 7.40
C PHE A 37 9.27 7.48 6.68
N ASN A 38 10.43 6.87 6.94
CA ASN A 38 10.77 5.54 6.40
C ASN A 38 10.49 4.47 7.45
N ILE A 39 9.24 4.03 7.50
CA ILE A 39 8.72 3.13 8.51
C ILE A 39 7.92 1.99 7.88
N ASN A 40 7.69 0.93 8.65
CA ASN A 40 6.88 -0.19 8.19
C ASN A 40 5.39 0.17 8.22
N SER A 41 4.71 -0.07 7.11
CA SER A 41 3.27 -0.34 7.10
C SER A 41 3.04 -1.81 7.45
N THR A 42 1.87 -2.14 7.99
CA THR A 42 1.63 -3.48 8.55
C THR A 42 0.38 -4.08 7.93
N ILE A 43 0.51 -5.31 7.43
CA ILE A 43 -0.62 -6.16 7.05
C ILE A 43 -0.93 -7.08 8.23
N TYR A 44 -2.20 -7.12 8.61
CA TYR A 44 -2.76 -8.04 9.58
C TYR A 44 -3.64 -9.06 8.88
N GLU A 45 -3.77 -10.24 9.47
CA GLU A 45 -4.71 -11.29 9.07
C GLU A 45 -5.70 -11.56 10.20
N LEU A 46 -6.97 -11.77 9.86
CA LEU A 46 -7.98 -12.16 10.84
C LEU A 46 -7.76 -13.61 11.27
N ASN A 47 -7.37 -13.80 12.53
CA ASN A 47 -7.49 -15.10 13.18
C ASN A 47 -8.96 -15.30 13.58
N ILE A 48 -9.67 -16.14 12.83
CA ILE A 48 -11.11 -16.40 13.02
C ILE A 48 -11.39 -17.01 14.40
N THR A 49 -10.56 -17.97 14.83
CA THR A 49 -10.71 -18.66 16.12
C THR A 49 -10.54 -17.71 17.30
N ALA A 50 -9.53 -16.84 17.23
CA ALA A 50 -9.25 -15.84 18.27
C ALA A 50 -10.08 -14.55 18.10
N GLN A 51 -10.87 -14.44 17.02
CA GLN A 51 -11.65 -13.26 16.66
C GLN A 51 -10.86 -11.94 16.69
N MET A 52 -9.61 -11.99 16.22
CA MET A 52 -8.72 -10.82 16.26
C MET A 52 -7.79 -10.78 15.06
N PHE A 53 -7.44 -9.56 14.65
CA PHE A 53 -6.38 -9.34 13.66
C PHE A 53 -5.01 -9.55 14.30
N VAL A 54 -4.23 -10.46 13.73
CA VAL A 54 -2.85 -10.75 14.13
C VAL A 54 -1.90 -10.26 13.05
N LYS A 55 -0.71 -9.80 13.44
CA LYS A 55 0.28 -9.28 12.48
C LYS A 55 0.65 -10.40 11.50
N PHE A 56 0.50 -10.13 10.21
CA PHE A 56 0.85 -11.06 9.14
C PHE A 56 2.19 -10.69 8.51
N GLN A 57 2.38 -9.41 8.14
CA GLN A 57 3.59 -8.95 7.47
C GLN A 57 3.86 -7.47 7.77
N ASP A 58 5.12 -7.11 8.01
CA ASP A 58 5.56 -5.72 7.99
C ASP A 58 6.19 -5.41 6.61
N ILE A 59 5.81 -4.29 6.01
CA ILE A 59 6.28 -3.84 4.69
C ILE A 59 6.95 -2.48 4.85
N PRO A 60 8.25 -2.34 4.49
CA PRO A 60 8.93 -1.05 4.48
C PRO A 60 8.28 -0.09 3.49
N THR A 61 7.85 1.07 3.98
CA THR A 61 7.16 2.11 3.21
C THR A 61 7.75 3.48 3.50
N ASN A 62 7.38 4.49 2.69
CA ASN A 62 7.82 5.87 2.83
C ASN A 62 6.61 6.77 2.95
N SER A 63 6.30 7.16 4.19
CA SER A 63 5.10 7.89 4.58
C SER A 63 3.90 7.39 3.78
N ALA A 64 3.53 6.14 4.02
CA ALA A 64 2.41 5.52 3.33
C ALA A 64 1.14 6.28 3.70
N VAL A 65 0.32 6.60 2.70
CA VAL A 65 -0.91 7.35 2.89
C VAL A 65 -2.16 6.58 2.49
N ASP A 66 -2.00 5.55 1.67
CA ASP A 66 -3.10 4.75 1.15
C ASP A 66 -2.60 3.36 0.70
N TRP A 67 -3.49 2.38 0.80
CA TRP A 67 -3.36 1.03 0.26
C TRP A 67 -4.59 0.70 -0.59
N GLU A 68 -4.37 0.19 -1.80
CA GLU A 68 -5.47 -0.26 -2.65
C GLU A 68 -5.30 -1.73 -3.03
N PHE A 69 -6.34 -2.51 -2.80
CA PHE A 69 -6.40 -3.92 -3.18
C PHE A 69 -7.08 -4.12 -4.53
N PHE A 70 -6.48 -4.94 -5.39
CA PHE A 70 -7.11 -5.28 -6.66
C PHE A 70 -6.73 -6.67 -7.15
N THR A 71 -7.50 -7.17 -8.11
CA THR A 71 -7.23 -8.45 -8.78
C THR A 71 -7.08 -8.26 -10.28
N VAL A 72 -6.27 -9.13 -10.88
CA VAL A 72 -6.11 -9.28 -12.33
C VAL A 72 -6.16 -10.76 -12.65
N GLY A 73 -7.28 -11.22 -13.21
CA GLY A 73 -7.56 -12.66 -13.29
C GLY A 73 -7.63 -13.27 -11.89
N ASP A 74 -6.94 -14.39 -11.68
CA ASP A 74 -6.86 -15.07 -10.39
C ASP A 74 -5.78 -14.51 -9.45
N ASP A 75 -4.97 -13.57 -9.94
CA ASP A 75 -3.91 -12.95 -9.16
C ASP A 75 -4.43 -11.78 -8.31
N SER A 76 -3.98 -11.73 -7.06
CA SER A 76 -4.31 -10.67 -6.10
C SER A 76 -3.11 -9.77 -5.84
N PHE A 77 -3.37 -8.46 -5.80
CA PHE A 77 -2.36 -7.43 -5.67
C PHE A 77 -2.75 -6.38 -4.63
N LEU A 78 -1.73 -5.72 -4.08
CA LEU A 78 -1.85 -4.51 -3.27
C LEU A 78 -0.93 -3.45 -3.87
N VAL A 79 -1.38 -2.20 -3.92
CA VAL A 79 -0.52 -1.06 -4.22
C VAL A 79 -0.47 -0.12 -3.04
N VAL A 80 0.72 0.43 -2.75
CA VAL A 80 0.90 1.47 -1.72
C VAL A 80 1.14 2.84 -2.33
N ALA A 81 0.47 3.86 -1.81
CA ALA A 81 0.82 5.26 -2.02
C ALA A 81 1.97 5.66 -1.08
N ASN A 82 3.21 5.62 -1.56
CA ASN A 82 4.34 6.24 -0.86
C ASN A 82 4.37 7.74 -1.17
N SER A 83 4.19 8.59 -0.16
CA SER A 83 4.03 10.02 -0.37
C SER A 83 5.32 10.82 -0.15
N PHE A 84 6.09 10.49 0.88
CA PHE A 84 7.25 11.29 1.30
C PHE A 84 8.28 10.43 2.03
N ASP A 85 9.57 10.61 1.72
CA ASP A 85 10.66 9.86 2.36
C ASP A 85 11.41 10.68 3.41
N GLY A 86 10.89 11.82 3.85
CA GLY A 86 11.60 12.74 4.73
C GLY A 86 12.44 13.80 3.99
N SER A 87 12.68 13.63 2.69
CA SER A 87 13.47 14.56 1.87
C SER A 87 12.77 15.00 0.59
N LYS A 88 12.07 14.09 -0.11
CA LYS A 88 11.44 14.34 -1.41
C LYS A 88 10.11 13.61 -1.53
N PHE A 89 9.29 14.11 -2.46
CA PHE A 89 7.99 13.55 -2.81
C PHE A 89 8.03 12.69 -4.08
N PHE A 90 9.09 12.76 -4.90
CA PHE A 90 9.25 11.89 -6.06
C PHE A 90 9.75 10.50 -5.63
N LEU A 91 8.82 9.56 -5.55
CA LEU A 91 9.00 8.22 -5.00
C LEU A 91 8.38 7.18 -5.93
N ASN A 92 8.53 5.91 -5.56
CA ASN A 92 7.77 4.85 -6.20
C ASN A 92 6.61 4.44 -5.31
N SER A 93 5.40 4.45 -5.87
CA SER A 93 4.36 3.52 -5.43
C SER A 93 4.76 2.11 -5.82
N VAL A 94 4.48 1.14 -4.95
CA VAL A 94 4.94 -0.24 -5.14
C VAL A 94 3.73 -1.16 -5.19
N ILE A 95 3.67 -2.01 -6.22
CA ILE A 95 2.66 -3.05 -6.34
C ILE A 95 3.27 -4.34 -5.82
N TYR A 96 2.54 -5.01 -4.93
CA TYR A 96 2.87 -6.30 -4.36
C TYR A 96 1.90 -7.35 -4.88
N ARG A 97 2.39 -8.54 -5.22
CA ARG A 97 1.58 -9.69 -5.62
C ARG A 97 1.52 -10.70 -4.48
N TRP A 98 0.33 -11.23 -4.24
CA TRP A 98 0.11 -12.35 -3.33
C TRP A 98 0.81 -13.62 -3.82
N GLN A 99 1.59 -14.28 -2.97
CA GLN A 99 2.33 -15.52 -3.30
C GLN A 99 1.58 -16.81 -2.92
N GLY A 100 0.27 -16.75 -2.65
CA GLY A 100 -0.55 -17.93 -2.39
C GLY A 100 -0.74 -18.26 -0.91
N TYR A 101 0.29 -18.09 -0.07
CA TYR A 101 0.16 -18.35 1.37
C TYR A 101 0.99 -17.43 2.28
N GLU A 102 2.26 -17.19 1.94
CA GLU A 102 3.24 -16.68 2.91
C GLU A 102 3.35 -15.16 2.98
N SER A 103 3.15 -14.45 1.87
CA SER A 103 3.43 -13.02 1.83
C SER A 103 2.91 -12.32 0.56
N PHE A 104 2.88 -11.00 0.65
CA PHE A 104 2.86 -10.08 -0.48
C PHE A 104 4.30 -9.69 -0.86
N VAL A 105 4.69 -9.88 -2.12
CA VAL A 105 6.05 -9.57 -2.61
C VAL A 105 6.02 -8.47 -3.68
N PRO A 106 6.97 -7.53 -3.68
CA PRO A 106 6.97 -6.43 -4.64
C PRO A 106 7.22 -6.95 -6.06
N VAL A 107 6.36 -6.55 -7.01
CA VAL A 107 6.45 -6.95 -8.43
C VAL A 107 6.59 -5.77 -9.39
N HIS A 108 6.06 -4.60 -9.04
CA HIS A 108 6.21 -3.38 -9.84
C HIS A 108 6.51 -2.16 -8.98
N ARG A 109 7.17 -1.18 -9.59
CA ARG A 109 7.45 0.14 -9.03
C ARG A 109 6.98 1.19 -10.02
N LEU A 110 6.08 2.04 -9.59
CA LEU A 110 5.47 3.10 -10.39
C LEU A 110 5.99 4.44 -9.88
N PRO A 111 6.75 5.20 -10.68
CA PRO A 111 7.19 6.54 -10.30
C PRO A 111 5.97 7.46 -10.12
N THR A 112 5.79 7.94 -8.90
CA THR A 112 4.73 8.87 -8.49
C THR A 112 5.37 10.07 -7.79
N TYR A 113 4.62 11.18 -7.70
CA TYR A 113 5.09 12.37 -7.02
C TYR A 113 4.08 12.74 -5.94
N GLY A 114 4.43 12.55 -4.67
CA GLY A 114 3.55 12.86 -3.54
C GLY A 114 2.19 12.18 -3.68
N CYS A 115 2.23 10.89 -4.00
CA CYS A 115 1.02 10.08 -4.19
C CYS A 115 0.17 10.16 -2.93
N THR A 116 -1.13 10.41 -3.09
CA THR A 116 -2.07 10.52 -1.97
C THR A 116 -3.11 9.43 -1.92
N ASP A 117 -3.37 8.78 -3.05
CA ASP A 117 -4.47 7.83 -3.19
C ASP A 117 -4.24 6.93 -4.40
N TRP A 118 -4.68 5.68 -4.33
CA TRP A 118 -4.82 4.74 -5.42
C TRP A 118 -6.24 4.20 -5.44
N GLU A 119 -6.81 4.08 -6.63
CA GLU A 119 -8.15 3.53 -6.78
C GLU A 119 -8.21 2.62 -7.99
N LYS A 120 -8.96 1.52 -7.87
CA LYS A 120 -9.20 0.59 -8.98
C LYS A 120 -10.64 0.71 -9.47
N PHE A 121 -10.78 0.81 -10.79
CA PHE A 121 -12.10 0.79 -11.42
C PHE A 121 -12.13 -0.04 -12.71
N ASN A 122 -13.34 -0.38 -13.15
CA ASN A 122 -13.58 -1.10 -14.39
C ASN A 122 -14.44 -0.26 -15.33
N THR A 123 -14.27 -0.49 -16.62
CA THR A 123 -15.13 0.01 -17.68
C THR A 123 -15.41 -1.12 -18.68
N ALA A 124 -16.26 -0.87 -19.68
CA ALA A 124 -16.45 -1.81 -20.79
C ALA A 124 -15.13 -2.12 -21.53
N ASP A 125 -14.17 -1.19 -21.54
CA ASP A 125 -12.90 -1.31 -22.26
C ASP A 125 -11.79 -1.98 -21.43
N GLY A 126 -12.06 -2.33 -20.17
CA GLY A 126 -11.14 -3.04 -19.29
C GLY A 126 -11.00 -2.44 -17.88
N SER A 127 -9.95 -2.90 -17.19
CA SER A 127 -9.66 -2.53 -15.80
C SER A 127 -8.54 -1.50 -15.73
N TYR A 128 -8.65 -0.57 -14.78
CA TYR A 128 -7.74 0.57 -14.65
C TYR A 128 -7.39 0.81 -13.19
N LEU A 129 -6.19 1.33 -12.96
CA LEU A 129 -5.79 1.98 -11.72
C LEU A 129 -5.70 3.48 -11.97
N ILE A 130 -6.07 4.29 -10.99
CA ILE A 130 -5.83 5.73 -10.99
C ILE A 130 -5.09 6.08 -9.70
N TYR A 131 -4.19 7.06 -9.77
CA TYR A 131 -3.61 7.65 -8.57
C TYR A 131 -3.77 9.16 -8.54
N SER A 132 -3.86 9.72 -7.33
CA SER A 132 -3.85 11.16 -7.10
C SER A 132 -2.46 11.64 -6.64
N SER A 133 -2.09 12.85 -7.07
CA SER A 133 -0.90 13.54 -6.58
C SER A 133 -1.26 14.83 -5.86
N ALA A 134 -0.67 15.05 -4.68
CA ALA A 134 -0.76 16.32 -3.97
C ALA A 134 0.35 17.33 -4.34
N LYS A 135 1.24 16.98 -5.28
CA LYS A 135 2.50 17.70 -5.51
C LYS A 135 2.82 17.96 -6.99
N GLU A 136 2.13 17.30 -7.91
CA GLU A 136 2.08 17.65 -9.34
C GLU A 136 0.64 17.95 -9.78
N ARG A 137 0.48 18.70 -10.88
CA ARG A 137 -0.84 19.04 -11.42
C ARG A 137 -1.57 17.86 -12.08
N ILE A 138 -0.87 16.75 -12.33
CA ILE A 138 -1.35 15.68 -13.19
C ILE A 138 -1.41 14.37 -12.40
N SER A 139 -2.62 13.93 -12.08
CA SER A 139 -2.95 12.55 -11.72
C SER A 139 -2.96 11.66 -12.96
N LYS A 140 -2.77 10.34 -12.83
CA LYS A 140 -2.73 9.42 -13.99
C LYS A 140 -3.66 8.24 -13.83
N VAL A 141 -4.22 7.82 -14.96
CA VAL A 141 -4.97 6.58 -15.13
C VAL A 141 -4.10 5.58 -15.90
N LEU A 142 -3.98 4.37 -15.39
CA LEU A 142 -3.19 3.28 -15.98
C LEU A 142 -4.10 2.11 -16.31
N LYS A 143 -4.02 1.62 -17.56
CA LYS A 143 -4.75 0.42 -17.99
C LYS A 143 -4.02 -0.84 -17.54
N LEU A 144 -4.71 -1.74 -16.86
CA LEU A 144 -4.21 -3.06 -16.52
C LEU A 144 -4.23 -3.94 -17.78
N LYS A 145 -3.10 -4.56 -18.11
CA LYS A 145 -2.97 -5.47 -19.25
C LYS A 145 -2.66 -6.88 -18.74
N THR A 146 -3.47 -7.84 -19.18
CA THR A 146 -3.17 -9.27 -19.09
C THR A 146 -2.59 -9.72 -20.43
N PHE A 147 -1.50 -10.49 -20.39
CA PHE A 147 -0.90 -11.14 -21.57
C PHE A 147 -1.25 -12.62 -21.57
#